data_AF-A0A833YVL1-F1
#
_entry.id   AF-A0A833YVL1-F1
#
_cell.length_a   1.000
_cell.length_b   1.000
_cell.length_c   1.000
_cell.angle_alpha   90.00
_cell.angle_beta   90.00
_cell.angle_gamma   90.00
#
_symmetry.space_group_name_H-M   'P 1'
#
loop_
_entity.id
_entity.type
_entity.pdbx_description
1 polymer ?
#
loop_
_entity_poly.entity_id
_entity_poly.type
_entity_poly.pdbx_seq_one_letter_code
_entity_poly.pdbx_strand_id
1 'polypeptide(L)'
;MISLEIPQVNIMTKMDLLSKKAKKEIEKFLDPDMYSLLEDSTSDLRSKKFKKLTKAICGLIDDYSMVRFLPYDQSDEESMNIVLQHIDFAIQYGEDLEFKEPKEHEDESSSMFDEYFQEHQKE
;
A
#
# COMPACT_ATOMS: atom_id res chain seq x y z
N MET A 1 -1.17 -0.15 0.16
CA MET A 1 -0.57 0.95 -0.64
C MET A 1 -0.49 0.45 -2.07
N ILE A 2 -0.94 1.25 -3.05
CA ILE A 2 -0.86 0.84 -4.45
C ILE A 2 0.61 0.89 -4.90
N SER A 3 1.02 -0.08 -5.72
CA SER A 3 2.25 0.05 -6.51
C SER A 3 1.92 0.93 -7.71
N LEU A 4 2.10 2.24 -7.59
CA LEU A 4 2.37 3.05 -8.78
C LEU A 4 3.73 2.57 -9.35
N GLU A 5 4.06 2.93 -10.59
CA GLU A 5 5.36 2.62 -11.21
C GLU A 5 6.55 3.01 -10.30
N ILE A 6 6.34 3.96 -9.38
CA ILE A 6 7.27 4.36 -8.34
C ILE A 6 6.58 4.27 -6.96
N PRO A 7 7.19 3.61 -5.97
CA PRO A 7 6.67 3.59 -4.61
C PRO A 7 6.64 5.01 -4.03
N GLN A 8 5.52 5.37 -3.39
CA GLN A 8 5.33 6.68 -2.77
C GLN A 8 4.97 6.55 -1.29
N VAL A 9 5.58 7.38 -0.44
CA VAL A 9 5.28 7.48 0.99
C VAL A 9 5.07 8.94 1.33
N ASN A 10 3.94 9.30 1.93
CA ASN A 10 3.71 10.68 2.35
C ASN A 10 4.10 10.86 3.82
N ILE A 11 4.95 11.84 4.10
CA ILE A 11 5.46 12.12 5.44
C ILE A 11 5.07 13.54 5.84
N MET A 12 4.45 13.68 7.01
CA MET A 12 4.18 14.96 7.64
C MET A 12 5.32 15.32 8.60
N THR A 13 6.16 16.25 8.17
CA THR A 13 7.33 16.68 8.93
C THR A 13 6.98 17.74 9.97
N LYS A 14 7.91 17.95 10.91
CA LYS A 14 7.85 19.00 11.94
C LYS A 14 6.74 18.81 12.98
N MET A 15 6.51 17.56 13.37
CA MET A 15 5.56 17.24 14.45
C MET A 15 6.05 17.73 15.83
N ASP A 16 7.32 18.11 15.95
CA ASP A 16 7.95 18.72 17.11
C ASP A 16 7.37 20.11 17.44
N LEU A 17 7.00 20.89 16.43
CA LEU A 17 6.50 22.26 16.60
C LEU A 17 5.06 22.34 17.14
N LEU A 18 4.36 21.21 17.22
CA LEU A 18 2.94 21.19 17.53
C LEU A 18 2.66 20.94 19.00
N SER A 19 1.78 21.77 19.55
CA SER A 19 1.26 21.56 20.91
C SER A 19 0.43 20.28 20.99
N LYS A 20 0.31 19.67 22.18
CA LYS A 20 -0.47 18.44 22.40
C LYS A 20 -1.93 18.53 21.92
N LYS A 21 -2.52 19.74 21.95
CA LYS A 21 -3.87 19.98 21.42
C LYS A 21 -3.91 19.95 19.89
N ALA A 22 -2.93 20.58 19.25
CA ALA A 22 -2.82 20.62 17.80
C ALA A 22 -2.44 19.26 17.21
N LYS A 23 -1.63 18.45 17.91
CA LYS A 23 -1.35 17.06 17.52
C LYS A 23 -2.65 16.23 17.38
N LYS A 24 -3.58 16.37 18.33
CA LYS A 24 -4.89 15.69 18.30
C LYS A 24 -5.81 16.17 17.16
N GLU A 25 -5.71 17.43 16.76
CA GLU A 25 -6.44 17.92 15.59
C GLU A 25 -5.83 17.38 14.30
N ILE A 26 -4.51 17.29 14.23
CA ILE A 26 -3.77 16.76 13.08
C ILE A 26 -3.94 15.25 12.92
N GLU A 27 -4.16 14.50 14.00
CA GLU A 27 -4.48 13.06 13.94
C GLU A 27 -5.68 12.78 13.01
N LYS A 28 -6.67 13.67 12.94
CA LYS A 28 -7.81 13.55 12.01
C LYS A 28 -7.42 13.70 10.53
N PHE A 29 -6.29 14.33 10.27
CA PHE A 29 -5.74 14.54 8.92
C PHE A 29 -4.65 13.52 8.55
N LEU A 30 -4.14 12.75 9.52
CA LEU A 30 -3.19 11.67 9.25
C LEU A 30 -3.87 10.50 8.54
N ASP A 31 -5.06 10.14 9.02
CA ASP A 31 -5.91 9.10 8.45
C ASP A 31 -7.28 9.72 8.07
N PRO A 32 -7.36 10.44 6.93
CA PRO A 32 -8.62 11.03 6.51
C PRO A 32 -9.60 9.95 6.07
N ASP A 33 -10.69 9.76 6.82
CA ASP A 33 -11.86 9.02 6.35
C ASP A 33 -12.63 9.91 5.36
N MET A 34 -12.42 9.68 4.07
CA MET A 34 -13.00 10.52 3.03
C MET A 34 -14.52 10.36 2.93
N TYR A 35 -15.09 9.25 3.42
CA TYR A 35 -16.55 9.07 3.53
C TYR A 35 -17.13 9.96 4.63
N SER A 36 -16.47 10.04 5.80
CA SER A 36 -16.89 10.96 6.86
C SER A 36 -16.76 12.42 6.44
N LEU A 37 -15.72 12.77 5.70
CA LEU A 37 -15.48 14.14 5.21
C LEU A 37 -16.50 14.56 4.13
N LEU A 38 -16.96 13.60 3.33
CA LEU A 38 -18.00 13.78 2.33
C LEU A 38 -19.35 14.13 2.96
N GLU A 39 -19.69 13.53 4.10
CA GLU A 39 -20.95 13.80 4.79
C GLU A 39 -20.98 15.21 5.38
N ASP A 40 -19.88 15.64 6.02
CA ASP A 40 -19.74 16.97 6.65
C ASP A 40 -19.69 18.12 5.62
N SER A 41 -19.14 17.87 4.42
CA SER A 41 -18.98 18.90 3.37
C SER A 41 -20.20 19.08 2.45
N THR A 42 -21.29 18.33 2.70
CA THR A 42 -22.49 18.37 1.84
C THR A 42 -23.40 19.59 2.02
N SER A 43 -23.17 20.44 3.03
CA SER A 43 -24.06 21.59 3.28
C SER A 43 -23.81 22.80 2.38
N ASP A 44 -22.56 23.14 2.03
CA ASP A 44 -22.28 24.50 1.50
C ASP A 44 -21.56 24.61 0.15
N LEU A 45 -20.78 23.63 -0.31
CA LEU A 45 -19.78 23.92 -1.38
C LEU A 45 -19.93 23.22 -2.73
N ARG A 46 -20.68 22.13 -2.88
CA ARG A 46 -20.76 21.43 -4.18
C ARG A 46 -22.18 21.05 -4.57
N SER A 47 -22.66 21.72 -5.61
CA SER A 47 -23.91 21.47 -6.34
C SER A 47 -24.21 19.97 -6.45
N LYS A 48 -25.45 19.58 -6.11
CA LYS A 48 -26.01 18.22 -6.21
C LYS A 48 -25.65 17.49 -7.53
N LYS A 49 -25.35 18.24 -8.59
CA LYS A 49 -24.90 17.73 -9.90
C LYS A 49 -23.61 16.89 -9.85
N PHE A 50 -22.65 17.18 -8.98
CA PHE A 50 -21.34 16.49 -8.96
C PHE A 50 -21.17 15.49 -7.82
N LYS A 51 -22.26 15.10 -7.15
CA LYS A 51 -22.22 14.17 -6.02
C LYS A 51 -21.68 12.79 -6.42
N LYS A 52 -22.09 12.27 -7.59
CA LYS A 52 -21.63 10.98 -8.10
C LYS A 52 -20.13 10.98 -8.42
N LEU A 53 -19.62 12.05 -9.03
CA LEU A 53 -18.19 12.20 -9.34
C LEU A 53 -17.36 12.33 -8.06
N THR A 54 -17.79 13.20 -7.14
CA THR A 54 -17.06 13.37 -5.87
C THR A 54 -16.99 12.07 -5.09
N LYS A 55 -18.08 11.28 -5.03
CA LYS A 55 -18.07 9.96 -4.39
C LYS A 55 -17.09 8.99 -5.06
N ALA A 56 -17.01 8.97 -6.38
CA ALA A 56 -16.05 8.14 -7.10
C ALA A 56 -14.60 8.55 -6.83
N ILE A 57 -14.32 9.86 -6.76
CA ILE A 57 -12.99 10.39 -6.41
C ILE A 57 -12.62 10.04 -4.97
N CYS A 58 -13.54 10.19 -4.02
CA CYS A 58 -13.28 9.83 -2.62
C CYS A 58 -13.03 8.33 -2.46
N GLY A 59 -13.83 7.47 -3.13
CA GLY A 59 -13.57 6.02 -3.15
C GLY A 59 -12.19 5.69 -3.71
N LEU A 60 -11.78 6.33 -4.81
CA LEU A 60 -10.44 6.16 -5.38
C LEU A 60 -9.33 6.53 -4.39
N ILE A 61 -9.51 7.63 -3.65
CA ILE A 61 -8.52 8.11 -2.68
C ILE A 61 -8.42 7.14 -1.50
N ASP A 62 -9.54 6.62 -1.01
CA ASP A 62 -9.59 5.68 0.10
C ASP A 62 -9.06 4.29 -0.29
N ASP A 63 -9.54 3.75 -1.42
CA ASP A 63 -9.14 2.45 -1.96
C ASP A 63 -7.61 2.36 -2.16
N TYR A 64 -6.99 3.48 -2.54
CA TYR A 64 -5.55 3.56 -2.75
C TYR A 64 -4.77 4.24 -1.62
N SER A 65 -5.46 4.68 -0.57
CA SER A 65 -4.88 5.40 0.58
C SER A 65 -3.91 6.53 0.17
N MET A 66 -4.24 7.28 -0.87
CA MET A 66 -3.31 8.24 -1.50
C MET A 66 -2.94 9.43 -0.59
N VAL A 67 -3.79 9.74 0.40
CA VAL A 67 -3.68 10.93 1.25
C VAL A 67 -3.45 10.54 2.72
N ARG A 68 -2.80 9.41 2.95
CA ARG A 68 -2.35 9.00 4.29
C ARG A 68 -0.97 9.57 4.58
N PHE A 69 -0.80 10.22 5.72
CA PHE A 69 0.49 10.80 6.13
C PHE A 69 1.05 10.09 7.36
N LEU A 70 2.36 9.81 7.34
CA LEU A 70 3.09 9.37 8.52
C LEU A 70 3.61 10.58 9.31
N PRO A 71 3.31 10.71 10.61
CA PRO A 71 3.86 11.78 11.43
C PRO A 71 5.36 11.55 11.66
N TYR A 72 6.19 12.57 11.41
CA TYR A 72 7.63 12.52 11.62
C TYR A 72 8.09 13.61 12.59
N ASP A 73 8.80 13.17 13.65
CA ASP A 73 9.44 14.02 14.65
C ASP A 73 10.93 13.67 14.74
N GLN A 74 11.79 14.64 14.42
CA GLN A 74 13.25 14.45 14.47
C GLN A 74 13.79 14.18 15.88
N SER A 75 13.03 14.54 16.92
CA SER A 75 13.43 14.33 18.31
C SER A 75 13.07 12.94 18.83
N ASP A 76 12.29 12.17 18.06
CA ASP A 76 11.75 10.87 18.43
C ASP A 76 12.24 9.77 17.50
N GLU A 77 13.18 8.98 18.00
CA GLU A 77 13.76 7.81 17.33
C GLU A 77 12.70 6.77 16.94
N GLU A 78 11.60 6.65 17.69
CA GLU A 78 10.53 5.72 17.37
C GLU A 78 9.81 6.13 16.08
N SER A 79 9.51 7.42 15.93
CA SER A 79 8.91 7.96 14.71
C SER A 79 9.80 7.79 13.48
N MET A 80 11.12 7.93 13.64
CA MET A 80 12.09 7.69 12.57
C MET A 80 12.09 6.23 12.14
N ASN A 81 12.06 5.31 13.10
CA ASN A 81 12.04 3.87 12.82
C ASN A 81 10.75 3.44 12.10
N ILE A 82 9.60 3.99 12.50
CA ILE A 82 8.30 3.72 11.84
C ILE A 82 8.33 4.16 10.37
N VAL A 83 8.90 5.34 10.08
CA VAL A 83 9.02 5.85 8.71
C VAL A 83 9.98 4.98 7.89
N LEU A 84 11.12 4.59 8.46
CA LEU A 84 12.09 3.71 7.79
C LEU A 84 11.46 2.37 7.42
N GLN A 85 10.77 1.75 8.38
CA GLN A 85 10.06 0.50 8.16
C GLN A 85 8.99 0.61 7.06
N HIS A 86 8.25 1.73 6.99
CA HIS A 86 7.29 1.97 5.92
C HIS A 86 7.95 2.13 4.54
N ILE A 87 9.11 2.77 4.49
CA ILE A 87 9.90 2.90 3.25
C ILE A 87 10.38 1.52 2.81
N ASP A 88 10.91 0.72 3.74
CA ASP A 88 11.38 -0.64 3.46
C ASP A 88 10.25 -1.51 2.89
N PHE A 89 9.05 -1.45 3.48
CA PHE A 89 7.87 -2.12 2.94
C PHE A 89 7.46 -1.60 1.56
N ALA A 90 7.57 -0.30 1.31
CA ALA A 90 7.20 0.30 0.03
C ALA A 90 8.14 -0.11 -1.12
N ILE A 91 9.44 -0.26 -0.83
CA ILE A 91 10.44 -0.71 -1.81
C ILE A 91 10.67 -2.22 -1.79
N GLN A 92 9.95 -2.97 -0.94
CA GLN A 92 10.15 -4.41 -0.68
C GLN A 92 11.61 -4.74 -0.35
N TYR A 93 12.24 -3.89 0.46
CA TYR A 93 13.63 -4.08 0.85
C TYR A 93 13.79 -5.38 1.63
N GLY A 94 14.63 -6.29 1.13
CA GLY A 94 14.92 -7.58 1.77
C GLY A 94 14.28 -8.80 1.12
N GLU A 95 13.23 -8.65 0.28
CA GLU A 95 12.67 -9.78 -0.48
C GLU A 95 13.64 -10.28 -1.57
N ASP A 96 14.41 -9.37 -2.18
CA ASP A 96 15.46 -9.74 -3.16
C ASP A 96 16.66 -10.48 -2.54
N LEU A 97 16.78 -10.48 -1.21
CA LEU A 97 17.82 -11.20 -0.48
C LEU A 97 17.40 -12.63 -0.11
N GLU A 98 16.12 -13.00 -0.28
CA GLU A 98 15.67 -14.37 -0.05
C GLU A 98 16.26 -15.31 -1.11
N PHE A 99 16.69 -16.48 -0.65
CA PHE A 99 17.24 -17.51 -1.51
C PHE A 99 16.15 -17.99 -2.48
N LYS A 100 16.27 -17.61 -3.77
CA LYS A 100 15.42 -18.14 -4.82
C LYS A 100 15.73 -19.63 -4.94
N GLU A 101 14.73 -20.48 -4.68
CA GLU A 101 14.87 -21.92 -4.88
C GLU A 101 15.44 -22.18 -6.28
N PRO A 102 16.39 -23.12 -6.43
CA PRO A 102 16.93 -23.46 -7.73
C PRO A 102 15.74 -23.80 -8.61
N LYS A 103 15.63 -23.16 -9.78
CA LYS A 103 14.63 -23.54 -10.76
C LYS A 103 14.83 -25.02 -11.02
N GLU A 104 13.85 -25.85 -10.66
CA GLU A 104 13.81 -27.22 -11.13
C GLU A 104 13.90 -27.14 -12.64
N HIS A 105 15.02 -27.59 -13.18
CA HIS A 105 15.09 -27.92 -14.58
C HIS A 105 13.99 -28.96 -14.79
N GLU A 106 12.90 -28.58 -15.48
CA GLU A 106 11.99 -29.54 -16.10
C GLU A 106 12.77 -30.28 -17.21
N ASP A 107 13.78 -31.06 -16.83
CA ASP A 107 14.52 -31.93 -17.72
C ASP A 107 13.63 -33.13 -17.98
N GLU A 108 12.82 -33.04 -19.04
CA GLU A 108 12.49 -34.09 -20.02
C GLU A 108 12.28 -35.53 -19.50
N SER A 109 11.81 -35.72 -18.27
CA SER A 109 11.64 -37.05 -17.65
C SER A 109 10.19 -37.53 -17.73
N SER A 110 9.25 -36.62 -17.94
CA SER A 110 7.83 -36.94 -18.12
C SER A 110 7.54 -37.60 -19.47
N SER A 111 8.32 -37.30 -20.52
CA SER A 111 8.17 -37.93 -21.83
C SER A 111 8.66 -39.38 -21.86
N MET A 112 9.72 -39.73 -21.12
CA MET A 112 10.27 -41.10 -21.15
C MET A 112 9.44 -42.09 -20.31
N PHE A 113 8.77 -41.62 -19.26
CA PHE A 113 7.89 -42.46 -18.44
C PHE A 113 6.61 -42.84 -19.20
N ASP A 114 6.05 -41.92 -19.99
CA ASP A 114 4.80 -42.15 -20.73
C ASP A 114 4.96 -43.15 -21.89
N GLU A 115 6.15 -43.24 -22.48
CA GLU A 115 6.44 -44.19 -23.57
C GLU A 115 6.60 -45.64 -23.05
N TYR A 116 7.18 -45.82 -21.85
CA TYR A 116 7.38 -47.14 -21.24
C TYR A 116 6.06 -47.85 -20.85
N PHE A 117 5.05 -47.09 -20.41
CA PHE A 117 3.74 -47.66 -20.07
C PHE A 117 2.84 -47.87 -21.31
N GLN A 118 3.10 -47.16 -22.41
CA GLN A 118 2.37 -47.36 -23.66
C GLN A 118 2.85 -48.59 -24.44
N GLU A 119 4.13 -48.96 -24.38
CA GLU A 119 4.62 -50.19 -25.01
C GLU A 119 4.08 -51.46 -24.32
N HIS A 120 3.99 -51.46 -22.99
CA HIS A 120 3.49 -52.62 -22.23
C HIS A 120 1.97 -52.83 -22.26
N GLN A 121 1.20 -51.92 -22.87
CA GLN A 121 -0.24 -52.09 -23.08
C GLN A 121 -0.59 -52.67 -24.47
N LYS A 122 0.41 -52.87 -25.35
CA LYS A 122 0.20 -53.33 -26.75
C LYS A 122 0.67 -54.75 -27.05
N GLU A 123 1.17 -55.51 -26.07
CA GLU A 123 1.30 -56.98 -26.13
C GLU A 123 0.12 -57.67 -25.46
#